data_AF-A0A9D7REH9-F1
#
_entry.id   AF-A0A9D7REH9-F1
#
_cell.length_a   1.000
_cell.length_b   1.000
_cell.length_c   1.000
_cell.angle_alpha   90.00
_cell.angle_beta   90.00
_cell.angle_gamma   90.00
#
_symmetry.space_group_name_H-M   'P 1'
#
loop_
_entity.id
_entity.type
_entity.pdbx_description
1 polymer ?
#
loop_
_entity_poly.entity_id
_entity_poly.type
_entity_poly.pdbx_seq_one_letter_code
_entity_poly.pdbx_strand_id
1 'polypeptide(L)'
;MTYQSCTADKSLILHDDVTPFFTGLFAHRVTPRKIYIDKLECNYAVTTKDTEFPICGGKGVKIDRELYVFDWCEGKVVDTFHILIKIGDFKGKYDLAHHAPYDISTGPMDCTAVFPVTIPGIKSAFGVEIKDDCTLANVSVSVFSKDRYVKGILVYSHPDADGFIACDDDDEEDGCCIAWEKVDYAIMNGQMIGVPIGRHIMKIEAFDGCYNASTYCFEFEVKDKIAPVMKCDDDLHISLSNANGYVNGYAQVTAEDIDEGSWDNCKLAWIAVRRNVPTACVASYITKGYDSNGNGKIDPVAFDNAQAKFDELG
;
A
#
# COMPACT_ATOMS: atom_id res chain seq x y z
N MET A 1 4.88 33.87 -1.63
CA MET A 1 3.78 33.31 -0.82
C MET A 1 3.05 32.25 -1.63
N THR A 2 2.58 31.19 -0.99
CA THR A 2 1.89 30.08 -1.67
C THR A 2 0.57 29.79 -0.97
N TYR A 3 -0.53 29.76 -1.73
CA TYR A 3 -1.87 29.48 -1.25
C TYR A 3 -2.41 28.23 -1.95
N GLN A 4 -2.80 27.24 -1.16
CA GLN A 4 -3.37 25.98 -1.66
C GLN A 4 -4.84 26.20 -2.06
N SER A 5 -5.19 25.95 -3.32
CA SER A 5 -6.55 26.13 -3.84
C SER A 5 -6.78 25.36 -5.14
N CYS A 6 -7.97 24.79 -5.31
CA CYS A 6 -8.40 24.17 -6.57
C CYS A 6 -8.73 25.16 -7.70
N THR A 7 -8.78 26.45 -7.37
CA THR A 7 -9.13 27.53 -8.30
C THR A 7 -8.18 28.71 -8.12
N ALA A 8 -8.06 29.53 -9.17
CA ALA A 8 -7.29 30.78 -9.16
C ALA A 8 -8.00 31.90 -8.39
N ASP A 9 -8.50 31.60 -7.18
CA ASP A 9 -9.20 32.56 -6.34
C ASP A 9 -8.22 33.51 -5.64
N LYS A 10 -8.23 34.76 -6.07
CA LYS A 10 -7.40 35.84 -5.52
C LYS A 10 -7.89 36.34 -4.17
N SER A 11 -9.10 35.97 -3.73
CA SER A 11 -9.62 36.32 -2.40
C SER A 11 -8.79 35.72 -1.26
N LEU A 12 -8.02 34.66 -1.55
CA LEU A 12 -7.12 34.00 -0.61
C LEU A 12 -5.90 34.84 -0.25
N ILE A 13 -5.56 35.85 -1.07
CA ILE A 13 -4.38 36.69 -0.83
C ILE A 13 -4.65 37.57 0.40
N LEU A 14 -3.97 37.26 1.50
CA LEU A 14 -4.06 38.05 2.72
C LEU A 14 -3.25 39.34 2.57
N HIS A 15 -3.86 40.45 2.99
CA HIS A 15 -3.21 41.77 3.04
C HIS A 15 -1.84 41.72 3.74
N ASP A 16 -1.81 41.01 4.86
CA ASP A 16 -0.66 40.92 5.76
C ASP A 16 0.54 40.19 5.15
N ASP A 17 0.32 39.38 4.11
CA ASP A 17 1.34 38.56 3.44
C ASP A 17 1.99 39.27 2.24
N VAL A 18 1.32 40.30 1.72
CA VAL A 18 1.71 41.01 0.48
C VAL A 18 2.01 42.48 0.69
N THR A 19 1.86 42.97 1.93
CA THR A 19 2.05 44.38 2.25
C THR A 19 3.32 44.57 3.08
N PRO A 20 4.27 45.40 2.62
CA PRO A 20 5.45 45.73 3.39
C PRO A 20 5.08 46.31 4.75
N PHE A 21 5.81 45.90 5.79
CA PHE A 21 5.58 46.38 7.14
C PHE A 21 6.90 46.71 7.83
N PHE A 22 6.84 47.69 8.71
CA PHE A 22 7.89 47.94 9.69
C PHE A 22 7.55 47.24 10.99
N THR A 23 8.58 46.70 11.63
CA THR A 23 8.46 46.10 12.95
C THR A 23 8.92 47.14 13.97
N GLY A 24 8.03 47.52 14.90
CA GLY A 24 8.35 48.55 15.89
C GLY A 24 9.47 48.14 16.84
N LEU A 25 10.15 49.13 17.45
CA LEU A 25 11.28 48.91 18.38
C LEU A 25 10.93 48.01 19.59
N PHE A 26 9.66 47.93 19.96
CA PHE A 26 9.14 47.09 21.05
C PHE A 26 8.54 45.75 20.59
N ALA A 27 8.79 45.35 19.34
CA ALA A 27 8.31 44.07 18.84
C ALA A 27 9.11 42.92 19.47
N HIS A 28 8.40 41.96 20.05
CA HIS A 28 8.96 40.72 20.57
C HIS A 28 8.65 39.57 19.60
N ARG A 29 9.45 38.51 19.61
CA ARG A 29 9.22 37.32 18.75
C ARG A 29 7.83 36.69 18.89
N VAL A 30 7.16 36.90 20.04
CA VAL A 30 5.85 36.33 20.37
C VAL A 30 4.69 37.31 20.11
N THR A 31 4.98 38.62 20.03
CA THR A 31 3.98 39.66 19.75
C THR A 31 4.58 40.68 18.76
N PRO A 32 4.68 40.33 17.47
CA PRO A 32 5.19 41.26 16.47
C PRO A 32 4.17 42.40 16.29
N ARG A 33 4.53 43.60 16.72
CA ARG A 33 3.79 44.83 16.37
C ARG A 33 4.22 45.25 14.96
N LYS A 34 3.51 44.71 13.96
CA LYS A 34 3.68 45.08 12.55
C LYS A 34 2.88 46.34 12.25
N ILE A 35 3.54 47.33 11.67
CA ILE A 35 2.92 48.54 11.13
C ILE A 35 3.03 48.45 9.62
N TYR A 36 1.91 48.24 8.95
CA TYR A 36 1.87 48.14 7.50
C TYR A 36 1.97 49.53 6.88
N ILE A 37 2.77 49.62 5.82
CA ILE A 37 3.12 50.90 5.20
C ILE A 37 1.91 51.62 4.57
N ASP A 38 0.88 50.88 4.19
CA ASP A 38 -0.38 51.38 3.60
C ASP A 38 -1.33 52.01 4.63
N LYS A 39 -1.15 51.69 5.92
CA LYS A 39 -1.94 52.23 7.04
C LYS A 39 -1.30 53.46 7.69
N LEU A 40 -0.15 53.90 7.21
CA LEU A 40 0.47 55.16 7.64
C LEU A 40 -0.23 56.34 6.95
N GLU A 41 -0.99 57.11 7.71
CA GLU A 41 -1.82 58.22 7.19
C GLU A 41 -1.01 59.40 6.61
N CYS A 42 0.34 59.41 6.71
CA CYS A 42 1.19 60.46 6.17
C CYS A 42 2.53 59.91 5.63
N ASN A 43 2.95 60.44 4.47
CA ASN A 43 4.27 60.37 3.81
C ASN A 43 4.53 59.24 2.80
N TYR A 44 3.95 58.05 2.94
CA TYR A 44 4.21 56.96 1.99
C TYR A 44 2.96 56.58 1.21
N ALA A 45 3.09 56.45 -0.10
CA ALA A 45 2.08 55.87 -0.97
C ALA A 45 2.62 54.56 -1.56
N VAL A 46 1.78 53.52 -1.54
CA VAL A 46 2.11 52.24 -2.16
C VAL A 46 1.24 52.02 -3.37
N THR A 47 1.88 51.75 -4.51
CA THR A 47 1.19 51.33 -5.73
C THR A 47 1.57 49.90 -6.06
N THR A 48 0.58 49.07 -6.37
CA THR A 48 0.78 47.67 -6.78
C THR A 48 0.55 47.53 -8.27
N LYS A 49 1.39 46.75 -8.94
CA LYS A 49 1.20 46.30 -10.32
C LYS A 49 1.35 44.79 -10.39
N ASP A 50 0.33 44.12 -10.90
CA ASP A 50 0.27 42.66 -10.96
C ASP A 50 0.48 42.18 -12.39
N THR A 51 1.40 41.23 -12.56
CA THR A 51 1.57 40.47 -13.81
C THR A 51 1.17 39.02 -13.54
N GLU A 52 0.18 38.53 -14.26
CA GLU A 52 -0.44 37.22 -14.01
C GLU A 52 -0.02 36.18 -15.04
N PHE A 53 0.29 34.99 -14.54
CA PHE A 53 0.66 33.84 -15.33
C PHE A 53 -0.26 32.67 -14.94
N PRO A 54 -1.19 32.27 -15.81
CA PRO A 54 -2.04 31.11 -15.54
C PRO A 54 -1.19 29.83 -15.49
N ILE A 55 -1.46 28.98 -14.51
CA ILE A 55 -0.84 27.66 -14.35
C ILE A 55 -1.93 26.58 -14.27
N CYS A 56 -1.55 25.31 -14.43
CA CYS A 56 -2.48 24.18 -14.43
C CYS A 56 -3.69 24.34 -15.38
N GLY A 57 -3.45 24.80 -16.61
CA GLY A 57 -4.53 25.02 -17.58
C GLY A 57 -5.57 26.07 -17.14
N GLY A 58 -5.20 27.00 -16.25
CA GLY A 58 -6.08 28.07 -15.75
C GLY A 58 -6.73 27.80 -14.41
N LYS A 59 -6.47 26.64 -13.78
CA LYS A 59 -6.96 26.33 -12.42
C LYS A 59 -6.10 26.94 -11.30
N GLY A 60 -4.89 27.38 -11.61
CA GLY A 60 -4.06 28.17 -10.71
C GLY A 60 -3.51 29.42 -11.39
N VAL A 61 -2.93 30.31 -10.60
CA VAL A 61 -2.28 31.55 -11.07
C VAL A 61 -1.01 31.82 -10.29
N LYS A 62 0.06 32.20 -11.00
CA LYS A 62 1.22 32.85 -10.42
C LYS A 62 1.10 34.34 -10.70
N ILE A 63 1.25 35.16 -9.67
CA ILE A 63 1.19 36.61 -9.76
C ILE A 63 2.55 37.14 -9.35
N ASP A 64 3.22 37.83 -10.27
CA ASP A 64 4.36 38.68 -9.95
C ASP A 64 3.83 40.06 -9.61
N ARG A 65 3.86 40.42 -8.32
CA ARG A 65 3.38 41.70 -7.82
C ARG A 65 4.56 42.63 -7.57
N GLU A 66 4.60 43.71 -8.35
CA GLU A 66 5.52 44.83 -8.19
C GLU A 66 4.89 45.86 -7.23
N LEU A 67 5.58 46.20 -6.15
CA LEU A 67 5.19 47.21 -5.18
C LEU A 67 6.12 48.42 -5.32
N TYR A 68 5.56 49.56 -5.67
CA TYR A 68 6.26 50.83 -5.72
C TYR A 68 5.95 51.63 -4.45
N VAL A 69 6.98 51.91 -3.65
CA VAL A 69 6.87 52.75 -2.46
C VAL A 69 7.37 54.15 -2.80
N PHE A 70 6.44 55.11 -2.79
CA PHE A 70 6.71 56.52 -3.07
C PHE A 70 6.66 57.32 -1.78
N ASP A 71 7.70 58.13 -1.54
CA ASP A 71 7.73 59.07 -0.43
C ASP A 71 7.29 60.46 -0.92
N TRP A 72 6.15 60.91 -0.42
CA TRP A 72 5.59 62.23 -0.71
C TRP A 72 6.44 63.38 -0.16
N CYS A 73 7.22 63.17 0.89
CA CYS A 73 8.08 64.19 1.46
C CYS A 73 9.32 64.44 0.60
N GLU A 74 9.90 63.37 0.05
CA GLU A 74 11.12 63.46 -0.77
C GLU A 74 10.84 63.51 -2.28
N GLY A 75 9.58 63.28 -2.69
CA GLY A 75 9.16 63.34 -4.08
C GLY A 75 9.81 62.27 -4.97
N LYS A 76 10.25 61.16 -4.39
CA LYS A 76 10.97 60.09 -5.08
C LYS A 76 10.49 58.70 -4.69
N VAL A 77 10.69 57.74 -5.59
CA VAL A 77 10.51 56.32 -5.28
C VAL A 77 11.63 55.91 -4.34
N VAL A 78 11.27 55.39 -3.18
CA VAL A 78 12.22 54.95 -2.15
C VAL A 78 12.65 53.52 -2.42
N ASP A 79 11.71 52.66 -2.82
CA ASP A 79 12.00 51.26 -3.08
C ASP A 79 11.00 50.60 -4.02
N THR A 80 11.39 49.48 -4.62
CA THR A 80 10.53 48.62 -5.44
C THR A 80 10.71 47.17 -5.01
N PHE A 81 9.61 46.54 -4.58
CA PHE A 81 9.62 45.14 -4.15
C PHE A 81 8.91 44.26 -5.18
N HIS A 82 9.43 43.06 -5.38
CA HIS A 82 8.77 42.02 -6.17
C HIS A 82 8.33 40.90 -5.23
N ILE A 83 7.05 40.56 -5.27
CA ILE A 83 6.49 39.45 -4.51
C ILE A 83 5.88 38.45 -5.48
N LEU A 84 6.44 37.24 -5.49
CA LEU A 84 5.84 36.12 -6.19
C LEU A 84 4.75 35.48 -5.32
N ILE A 85 3.51 35.56 -5.78
CA ILE A 85 2.34 34.91 -5.18
C ILE A 85 1.98 33.71 -6.07
N LYS A 86 1.87 32.53 -5.46
CA LYS A 86 1.45 31.30 -6.13
C LYS A 86 0.10 30.88 -5.54
N ILE A 87 -0.92 30.75 -6.36
CA ILE A 87 -2.25 30.25 -5.97
C ILE A 87 -2.57 29.07 -6.86
N GLY A 88 -2.92 27.94 -6.27
CA GLY A 88 -3.16 26.72 -7.01
C GLY A 88 -3.00 25.49 -6.14
N ASP A 89 -3.16 24.33 -6.75
CA ASP A 89 -2.83 23.07 -6.10
C ASP A 89 -1.32 22.87 -6.17
N PHE A 90 -0.70 22.66 -5.01
CA PHE A 90 0.74 22.44 -4.86
C PHE A 90 1.05 21.29 -3.89
N LYS A 91 0.04 20.51 -3.47
CA LYS A 91 0.20 19.43 -2.49
C LYS A 91 -0.71 18.26 -2.83
N GLY A 92 -0.14 17.15 -3.30
CA GLY A 92 -0.85 15.86 -3.40
C GLY A 92 -0.88 15.10 -2.08
N LYS A 93 -1.12 15.78 -0.94
CA LYS A 93 -1.07 15.10 0.36
C LYS A 93 -2.37 14.34 0.62
N TYR A 94 -2.30 13.01 0.58
CA TYR A 94 -3.39 12.12 0.96
C TYR A 94 -3.36 11.80 2.46
N ASP A 95 -4.54 11.53 3.02
CA ASP A 95 -4.70 11.19 4.44
C ASP A 95 -4.70 9.66 4.61
N LEU A 96 -3.85 9.19 5.51
CA LEU A 96 -3.52 7.77 5.69
C LEU A 96 -4.39 7.15 6.77
N ALA A 97 -5.54 6.63 6.37
CA ALA A 97 -6.37 5.74 7.20
C ALA A 97 -6.41 4.33 6.57
N HIS A 98 -5.32 3.58 6.68
CA HIS A 98 -5.29 2.17 6.27
C HIS A 98 -5.93 1.28 7.34
N HIS A 99 -6.99 0.56 6.97
CA HIS A 99 -7.71 -0.31 7.90
C HIS A 99 -8.06 -1.69 7.32
N ALA A 100 -7.49 -2.12 6.18
CA ALA A 100 -7.85 -3.38 5.51
C ALA A 100 -6.60 -4.17 5.04
N PRO A 101 -6.73 -5.49 4.80
CA PRO A 101 -5.65 -6.44 5.06
C PRO A 101 -4.49 -6.32 4.07
N TYR A 102 -3.28 -6.53 4.61
CA TYR A 102 -2.06 -6.69 3.82
C TYR A 102 -2.05 -8.01 3.04
N ASP A 103 -2.96 -8.95 3.32
CA ASP A 103 -2.96 -10.28 2.71
C ASP A 103 -3.93 -10.41 1.52
N ILE A 104 -3.39 -10.55 0.32
CA ILE A 104 -4.14 -10.86 -0.91
C ILE A 104 -4.09 -12.37 -1.19
N SER A 105 -5.23 -12.94 -1.60
CA SER A 105 -5.29 -14.34 -2.02
C SER A 105 -4.72 -14.53 -3.43
N THR A 106 -4.08 -15.67 -3.66
CA THR A 106 -3.84 -16.20 -5.01
C THR A 106 -5.16 -16.46 -5.76
N GLY A 107 -5.07 -16.52 -7.09
CA GLY A 107 -6.14 -16.94 -7.98
C GLY A 107 -6.13 -18.45 -8.23
N PRO A 108 -7.25 -19.01 -8.73
CA PRO A 108 -7.51 -20.46 -8.74
C PRO A 108 -6.73 -21.26 -9.79
N MET A 109 -5.90 -20.64 -10.62
CA MET A 109 -5.34 -21.28 -11.81
C MET A 109 -3.81 -21.36 -11.81
N ASP A 110 -3.11 -20.31 -11.40
CA ASP A 110 -1.67 -20.17 -11.63
C ASP A 110 -0.87 -19.82 -10.38
N CYS A 111 -1.49 -19.89 -9.19
CA CYS A 111 -0.87 -19.53 -7.92
C CYS A 111 -0.32 -18.10 -7.89
N THR A 112 -0.92 -17.21 -8.67
CA THR A 112 -0.60 -15.78 -8.64
C THR A 112 -1.80 -14.97 -8.20
N ALA A 113 -1.55 -13.86 -7.52
CA ALA A 113 -2.59 -12.90 -7.18
C ALA A 113 -2.94 -12.04 -8.40
N VAL A 114 -4.22 -11.67 -8.44
CA VAL A 114 -4.77 -10.67 -9.35
C VAL A 114 -5.50 -9.64 -8.51
N PHE A 115 -5.12 -8.37 -8.64
CA PHE A 115 -5.78 -7.28 -7.94
C PHE A 115 -5.96 -6.05 -8.86
N PRO A 116 -7.04 -5.28 -8.66
CA PRO A 116 -7.28 -4.08 -9.45
C PRO A 116 -6.32 -2.95 -9.04
N VAL A 117 -5.77 -2.26 -10.03
CA VAL A 117 -4.86 -1.10 -9.86
C VAL A 117 -5.55 0.24 -10.15
N THR A 118 -6.87 0.22 -10.34
CA THR A 118 -7.67 1.44 -10.45
C THR A 118 -7.93 2.03 -9.05
N ILE A 119 -8.16 3.34 -8.94
CA ILE A 119 -8.42 4.00 -7.65
C ILE A 119 -9.55 3.30 -6.86
N PRO A 120 -10.74 3.01 -7.45
CA PRO A 120 -11.80 2.31 -6.72
C PRO A 120 -11.40 0.87 -6.36
N GLY A 121 -10.59 0.22 -7.21
CA GLY A 121 -10.08 -1.11 -7.01
C GLY A 121 -9.11 -1.22 -5.85
N ILE A 122 -8.13 -0.31 -5.78
CA ILE A 122 -7.15 -0.26 -4.68
C ILE A 122 -7.85 0.02 -3.35
N LYS A 123 -8.85 0.90 -3.34
CA LYS A 123 -9.72 1.11 -2.17
C LYS A 123 -10.43 -0.17 -1.74
N SER A 124 -10.97 -0.94 -2.68
CA SER A 124 -11.67 -2.18 -2.37
C SER A 124 -10.73 -3.32 -1.94
N ALA A 125 -9.52 -3.40 -2.50
CA ALA A 125 -8.59 -4.50 -2.27
C ALA A 125 -7.72 -4.28 -1.02
N PHE A 126 -7.25 -3.04 -0.82
CA PHE A 126 -6.26 -2.69 0.20
C PHE A 126 -6.76 -1.65 1.21
N GLY A 127 -7.98 -1.11 1.02
CA GLY A 127 -8.51 -0.07 1.90
C GLY A 127 -7.82 1.29 1.77
N VAL A 128 -7.04 1.51 0.69
CA VAL A 128 -6.35 2.78 0.45
C VAL A 128 -7.30 3.76 -0.22
N GLU A 129 -7.56 4.89 0.43
CA GLU A 129 -8.32 5.98 -0.18
C GLU A 129 -7.37 7.01 -0.79
N ILE A 130 -7.24 7.00 -2.12
CA ILE A 130 -6.55 8.05 -2.85
C ILE A 130 -7.59 9.12 -3.17
N LYS A 131 -7.62 10.16 -2.33
CA LYS A 131 -8.46 11.34 -2.55
C LYS A 131 -7.56 12.55 -2.80
N ASP A 132 -7.84 13.25 -3.88
CA ASP A 132 -7.34 14.59 -4.14
C ASP A 132 -8.49 15.58 -3.90
N ASP A 133 -8.16 16.75 -3.39
CA ASP A 133 -9.11 17.82 -3.10
C ASP A 133 -9.65 18.46 -4.39
N CYS A 134 -8.93 18.31 -5.52
CA CYS A 134 -9.23 19.05 -6.74
C CYS A 134 -9.54 18.15 -7.96
N THR A 135 -8.54 17.52 -8.58
CA THR A 135 -8.73 16.64 -9.74
C THR A 135 -7.55 15.67 -9.92
N LEU A 136 -7.79 14.39 -9.60
CA LEU A 136 -6.90 13.28 -9.96
C LEU A 136 -6.87 13.10 -11.48
N ALA A 137 -5.68 13.19 -12.08
CA ALA A 137 -5.51 13.01 -13.52
C ALA A 137 -5.15 11.55 -13.84
N ASN A 138 -4.12 11.01 -13.21
CA ASN A 138 -3.70 9.63 -13.42
C ASN A 138 -3.01 9.06 -12.17
N VAL A 139 -2.89 7.74 -12.14
CA VAL A 139 -2.18 7.01 -11.08
C VAL A 139 -1.28 5.99 -11.76
N SER A 140 -0.02 5.95 -11.34
CA SER A 140 0.97 4.95 -11.69
C SER A 140 1.14 4.02 -10.49
N VAL A 141 1.17 2.71 -10.74
CA VAL A 141 1.37 1.69 -9.71
C VAL A 141 2.55 0.82 -10.11
N SER A 142 3.50 0.66 -9.20
CA SER A 142 4.65 -0.24 -9.33
C SER A 142 4.68 -1.21 -8.15
N VAL A 143 5.15 -2.43 -8.38
CA VAL A 143 5.31 -3.44 -7.32
C VAL A 143 6.78 -3.84 -7.20
N PHE A 144 7.22 -3.94 -5.96
CA PHE A 144 8.56 -4.35 -5.58
C PHE A 144 8.47 -5.65 -4.80
N SER A 145 9.34 -6.61 -5.08
CA SER A 145 9.26 -7.96 -4.53
C SER A 145 10.56 -8.30 -3.79
N LYS A 146 10.44 -8.86 -2.58
CA LYS A 146 11.61 -9.24 -1.77
C LYS A 146 12.42 -10.36 -2.41
N ASP A 147 11.73 -11.46 -2.72
CA ASP A 147 12.33 -12.70 -3.23
C ASP A 147 11.76 -13.01 -4.61
N ARG A 148 12.61 -12.99 -5.63
CA ARG A 148 12.20 -13.27 -7.01
C ARG A 148 12.59 -14.69 -7.39
N TYR A 149 11.59 -15.54 -7.57
CA TYR A 149 11.76 -16.91 -8.07
C TYR A 149 11.45 -17.00 -9.56
N VAL A 150 12.37 -17.55 -10.36
CA VAL A 150 12.13 -17.88 -11.76
C VAL A 150 12.36 -19.37 -11.95
N LYS A 151 11.31 -20.10 -12.34
CA LYS A 151 11.34 -21.56 -12.50
C LYS A 151 11.85 -22.30 -11.25
N GLY A 152 11.53 -21.79 -10.06
CA GLY A 152 11.96 -22.37 -8.79
C GLY A 152 13.38 -22.02 -8.34
N ILE A 153 14.09 -21.16 -9.08
CA ILE A 153 15.42 -20.66 -8.69
C ILE A 153 15.26 -19.25 -8.13
N LEU A 154 15.84 -19.01 -6.95
CA LEU A 154 15.95 -17.67 -6.37
C LEU A 154 16.93 -16.84 -7.21
N VAL A 155 16.42 -15.86 -7.93
CA VAL A 155 17.20 -14.98 -8.82
C VAL A 155 17.65 -13.73 -8.07
N TYR A 156 16.84 -13.24 -7.13
CA TYR A 156 17.11 -12.07 -6.34
C TYR A 156 16.51 -12.21 -4.95
N SER A 157 17.26 -11.82 -3.93
CA SER A 157 16.79 -11.67 -2.55
C SER A 157 17.56 -10.52 -1.91
N HIS A 158 16.85 -9.60 -1.30
CA HIS A 158 17.45 -8.48 -0.57
C HIS A 158 17.64 -8.84 0.92
N PRO A 159 18.77 -8.46 1.55
CA PRO A 159 19.00 -8.74 2.98
C PRO A 159 17.99 -8.04 3.91
N ASP A 160 17.46 -6.88 3.51
CA ASP A 160 16.53 -6.12 4.34
C ASP A 160 15.17 -6.82 4.43
N ALA A 161 14.77 -7.09 5.67
CA ALA A 161 13.58 -7.85 5.98
C ALA A 161 12.29 -7.02 5.84
N ASP A 162 12.38 -5.70 5.99
CA ASP A 162 11.30 -4.71 5.91
C ASP A 162 11.19 -4.04 4.53
N GLY A 163 12.26 -4.08 3.73
CA GLY A 163 12.22 -3.63 2.33
C GLY A 163 12.19 -2.12 2.12
N PHE A 164 12.24 -1.35 3.20
CA PHE A 164 12.41 0.09 3.20
C PHE A 164 13.83 0.43 3.62
N ILE A 165 14.45 1.36 2.89
CA ILE A 165 15.76 1.93 3.25
C ILE A 165 15.59 3.38 3.69
N ALA A 166 16.55 3.88 4.45
CA ALA A 166 16.64 5.31 4.70
C ALA A 166 16.83 6.02 3.35
N CYS A 167 15.93 6.95 3.04
CA CYS A 167 16.14 7.87 1.94
C CYS A 167 17.38 8.73 2.25
N ASP A 168 18.27 8.93 1.28
CA ASP A 168 19.20 10.05 1.36
C ASP A 168 18.38 11.35 1.38
N ASP A 169 18.85 12.39 2.08
CA ASP A 169 18.11 13.64 2.36
C ASP A 169 17.56 14.36 1.09
N ASP A 170 18.05 14.01 -0.11
CA ASP A 170 17.58 14.56 -1.40
C ASP A 170 16.31 13.86 -1.95
N ASP A 171 15.95 12.67 -1.45
CA ASP A 171 14.79 11.86 -1.90
C ASP A 171 13.59 11.93 -0.92
N GLU A 172 13.65 12.80 0.09
CA GLU A 172 12.62 12.93 1.14
C GLU A 172 11.24 13.37 0.59
N GLU A 173 11.22 14.08 -0.55
CA GLU A 173 9.95 14.45 -1.23
C GLU A 173 9.23 13.25 -1.88
N ASP A 174 9.95 12.16 -2.18
CA ASP A 174 9.38 10.95 -2.79
C ASP A 174 8.93 9.91 -1.75
N GLY A 175 9.18 10.13 -0.46
CA GLY A 175 8.57 9.45 0.69
C GLY A 175 8.71 7.92 0.79
N CYS A 176 9.29 7.26 -0.22
CA CYS A 176 9.24 5.81 -0.43
C CYS A 176 10.54 5.28 -1.02
N CYS A 177 11.56 5.11 -0.18
CA CYS A 177 12.82 4.49 -0.57
C CYS A 177 12.75 2.98 -0.33
N ILE A 178 12.67 2.24 -1.44
CA ILE A 178 12.39 0.80 -1.45
C ILE A 178 13.68 0.06 -1.84
N ALA A 179 14.08 -0.92 -1.03
CA ALA A 179 15.28 -1.72 -1.24
C ALA A 179 15.07 -2.91 -2.18
N TRP A 180 13.82 -3.38 -2.28
CA TRP A 180 13.44 -4.56 -3.05
C TRP A 180 13.50 -4.32 -4.57
N GLU A 181 13.49 -5.40 -5.35
CA GLU A 181 13.56 -5.30 -6.82
C GLU A 181 12.20 -4.88 -7.39
N LYS A 182 12.20 -3.86 -8.27
CA LYS A 182 11.02 -3.52 -9.07
C LYS A 182 10.74 -4.64 -10.06
N VAL A 183 9.52 -5.17 -10.04
CA VAL A 183 9.08 -6.21 -10.98
C VAL A 183 7.95 -5.68 -11.84
N ASP A 184 8.13 -5.73 -13.16
CA ASP A 184 7.11 -5.31 -14.13
C ASP A 184 6.10 -6.44 -14.36
N TYR A 185 4.95 -6.35 -13.69
CA TYR A 185 3.81 -7.23 -13.91
C TYR A 185 2.91 -6.71 -15.02
N ALA A 186 2.25 -7.62 -15.73
CA ALA A 186 1.31 -7.24 -16.79
C ALA A 186 0.06 -6.60 -16.18
N ILE A 187 -0.35 -5.46 -16.75
CA ILE A 187 -1.62 -4.81 -16.42
C ILE A 187 -2.58 -4.99 -17.59
N MET A 188 -3.69 -5.69 -17.35
CA MET A 188 -4.75 -5.91 -18.34
C MET A 188 -6.08 -5.42 -17.79
N ASN A 189 -6.78 -4.55 -18.53
CA ASN A 189 -8.07 -3.98 -18.11
C ASN A 189 -8.07 -3.32 -16.72
N GLY A 190 -6.94 -2.72 -16.31
CA GLY A 190 -6.80 -2.10 -14.98
C GLY A 190 -6.62 -3.09 -13.83
N GLN A 191 -6.24 -4.33 -14.13
CA GLN A 191 -5.85 -5.35 -13.14
C GLN A 191 -4.41 -5.75 -13.35
N MET A 192 -3.65 -5.81 -12.26
CA MET A 192 -2.30 -6.39 -12.26
C MET A 192 -2.41 -7.89 -12.08
N ILE A 193 -1.69 -8.64 -12.91
CA ILE A 193 -1.78 -10.10 -13.01
C ILE A 193 -0.38 -10.71 -12.90
N GLY A 194 -0.29 -11.88 -12.27
CA GLY A 194 0.94 -12.67 -12.24
C GLY A 194 1.83 -12.37 -11.03
N VAL A 195 1.30 -11.79 -9.96
CA VAL A 195 2.07 -11.52 -8.74
C VAL A 195 2.20 -12.82 -7.92
N PRO A 196 3.42 -13.36 -7.72
CA PRO A 196 3.60 -14.66 -7.05
C PRO A 196 3.29 -14.57 -5.55
N ILE A 197 3.22 -15.73 -4.88
CA ILE A 197 3.22 -15.80 -3.41
C ILE A 197 4.49 -15.17 -2.85
N GLY A 198 4.34 -14.36 -1.80
CA GLY A 198 5.47 -13.74 -1.11
C GLY A 198 5.13 -12.34 -0.58
N ARG A 199 6.18 -11.65 -0.13
CA ARG A 199 6.11 -10.29 0.40
C ARG A 199 6.47 -9.27 -0.68
N HIS A 200 5.64 -8.24 -0.78
CA HIS A 200 5.69 -7.22 -1.82
C HIS A 200 5.44 -5.83 -1.25
N ILE A 201 6.01 -4.81 -1.88
CA ILE A 201 5.72 -3.40 -1.59
C ILE A 201 5.05 -2.82 -2.82
N MET A 202 3.91 -2.17 -2.62
CA MET A 202 3.25 -1.38 -3.65
C MET A 202 3.71 0.06 -3.55
N LYS A 203 4.19 0.64 -4.66
CA LYS A 203 4.45 2.08 -4.82
C LYS A 203 3.36 2.67 -5.72
N ILE A 204 2.66 3.68 -5.22
CA ILE A 204 1.61 4.41 -5.91
C ILE A 204 2.08 5.84 -6.11
N GLU A 205 2.11 6.29 -7.35
CA GLU A 205 2.42 7.65 -7.74
C GLU A 205 1.16 8.25 -8.35
N ALA A 206 0.53 9.18 -7.62
CA ALA A 206 -0.65 9.88 -8.13
C ALA A 206 -0.21 11.23 -8.69
N PHE A 207 -0.74 11.58 -9.86
CA PHE A 207 -0.56 12.91 -10.42
C PHE A 207 -1.89 13.62 -10.52
N ASP A 208 -1.89 14.86 -10.06
CA ASP A 208 -3.02 15.75 -10.23
C ASP A 208 -3.04 16.39 -11.64
N GLY A 209 -4.10 17.13 -11.94
CA GLY A 209 -4.20 17.92 -13.17
C GLY A 209 -3.24 19.13 -13.25
N CYS A 210 -2.47 19.38 -12.20
CA CYS A 210 -1.50 20.45 -12.04
C CYS A 210 -0.03 19.99 -12.22
N TYR A 211 0.20 18.69 -12.48
CA TYR A 211 1.51 18.05 -12.51
C TYR A 211 2.22 17.97 -11.16
N ASN A 212 1.52 18.14 -10.05
CA ASN A 212 2.07 17.74 -8.77
C ASN A 212 1.96 16.21 -8.68
N ALA A 213 3.09 15.60 -8.37
CA ALA A 213 3.16 14.20 -8.03
C ALA A 213 3.13 14.06 -6.52
N SER A 214 2.59 12.96 -6.05
CA SER A 214 2.85 12.51 -4.71
C SER A 214 3.03 11.00 -4.74
N THR A 215 3.80 10.51 -3.78
CA THR A 215 4.21 9.12 -3.74
C THR A 215 3.73 8.48 -2.45
N TYR A 216 3.21 7.26 -2.53
CA TYR A 216 2.80 6.47 -1.39
C TYR A 216 3.23 5.01 -1.55
N CYS A 217 3.62 4.38 -0.45
CA CYS A 217 4.04 3.00 -0.44
C CYS A 217 3.56 2.26 0.80
N PHE A 218 3.22 0.99 0.60
CA PHE A 218 2.85 0.10 1.69
C PHE A 218 3.20 -1.35 1.33
N GLU A 219 3.41 -2.16 2.37
CA GLU A 219 3.69 -3.59 2.23
C GLU A 219 2.39 -4.39 2.13
N PHE A 220 2.40 -5.41 1.28
CA PHE A 220 1.36 -6.44 1.20
C PHE A 220 2.00 -7.82 0.98
N GLU A 221 1.30 -8.87 1.41
CA GLU A 221 1.71 -10.26 1.28
C GLU A 221 0.68 -11.02 0.43
N VAL A 222 1.16 -11.80 -0.54
CA VAL A 222 0.32 -12.71 -1.32
C VAL A 222 0.37 -14.07 -0.65
N LYS A 223 -0.78 -14.55 -0.20
CA LYS A 223 -0.95 -15.86 0.44
C LYS A 223 -1.87 -16.73 -0.39
N ASP A 224 -1.63 -18.03 -0.36
CA ASP A 224 -2.61 -18.97 -0.84
C ASP A 224 -3.73 -19.12 0.20
N LYS A 225 -4.97 -18.83 -0.21
CA LYS A 225 -6.17 -19.00 0.61
C LYS A 225 -7.22 -19.86 -0.10
N ILE A 226 -6.85 -20.45 -1.24
CA ILE A 226 -7.73 -21.31 -2.02
C ILE A 226 -7.60 -22.72 -1.46
N ALA A 227 -8.73 -23.30 -1.06
CA ALA A 227 -8.73 -24.67 -0.57
C ALA A 227 -8.40 -25.64 -1.73
N PRO A 228 -7.58 -26.68 -1.48
CA PRO A 228 -7.33 -27.73 -2.45
C PRO A 228 -8.59 -28.48 -2.88
N VAL A 229 -8.56 -29.06 -4.08
CA VAL A 229 -9.61 -29.96 -4.56
C VAL A 229 -9.17 -31.40 -4.34
N MET A 230 -9.84 -32.07 -3.41
CA MET A 230 -9.64 -33.50 -3.15
C MET A 230 -10.39 -34.35 -4.17
N LYS A 231 -9.69 -35.30 -4.80
CA LYS A 231 -10.26 -36.35 -5.63
C LYS A 231 -9.96 -37.69 -4.98
N CYS A 232 -11.00 -38.40 -4.59
CA CYS A 232 -10.87 -39.66 -3.86
C CYS A 232 -11.53 -40.78 -4.67
N ASP A 233 -10.91 -41.95 -4.62
CA ASP A 233 -11.50 -43.20 -5.10
C ASP A 233 -12.77 -43.50 -4.29
N ASP A 234 -13.88 -43.71 -5.00
CA ASP A 234 -15.19 -44.02 -4.42
C ASP A 234 -15.45 -45.54 -4.26
N ASP A 235 -14.58 -46.40 -4.81
CA ASP A 235 -14.71 -47.87 -4.78
C ASP A 235 -13.38 -48.59 -4.50
N LEU A 236 -12.69 -48.18 -3.45
CA LEU A 236 -11.43 -48.79 -3.03
C LEU A 236 -11.64 -50.22 -2.47
N HIS A 237 -11.28 -51.23 -3.25
CA HIS A 237 -11.31 -52.64 -2.87
C HIS A 237 -9.99 -53.14 -2.29
N ILE A 238 -9.99 -53.48 -1.00
CA ILE A 238 -8.79 -53.97 -0.29
C ILE A 238 -8.99 -55.42 0.16
N SER A 239 -8.02 -56.29 -0.16
CA SER A 239 -7.98 -57.66 0.33
C SER A 239 -7.25 -57.75 1.66
N LEU A 240 -7.86 -58.41 2.66
CA LEU A 240 -7.23 -58.68 3.95
C LEU A 240 -6.26 -59.86 3.83
N SER A 241 -5.05 -59.73 4.38
CA SER A 241 -4.02 -60.78 4.34
C SER A 241 -3.56 -61.19 5.73
N ASN A 242 -3.20 -62.47 5.87
CA ASN A 242 -2.55 -63.04 7.05
C ASN A 242 -1.02 -63.18 6.86
N ALA A 243 -0.45 -62.50 5.86
CA ALA A 243 1.00 -62.50 5.63
C ALA A 243 1.73 -61.85 6.82
N ASN A 244 3.00 -62.22 7.05
CA ASN A 244 3.89 -61.68 8.09
C ASN A 244 3.48 -61.93 9.56
N GLY A 245 2.77 -63.03 9.85
CA GLY A 245 2.52 -63.47 11.24
C GLY A 245 1.34 -62.79 11.93
N TYR A 246 0.54 -62.01 11.19
CA TYR A 246 -0.69 -61.41 11.70
C TYR A 246 -1.86 -62.40 11.62
N VAL A 247 -2.54 -62.62 12.75
CA VAL A 247 -3.55 -63.70 12.91
C VAL A 247 -4.99 -63.25 12.60
N ASN A 248 -5.22 -61.95 12.36
CA ASN A 248 -6.58 -61.38 12.26
C ASN A 248 -6.88 -60.67 10.93
N GLY A 249 -6.13 -60.93 9.85
CA GLY A 249 -6.38 -60.34 8.53
C GLY A 249 -6.27 -58.81 8.54
N TYR A 250 -5.06 -58.29 8.39
CA TYR A 250 -4.84 -56.84 8.32
C TYR A 250 -4.56 -56.42 6.89
N ALA A 251 -4.97 -55.19 6.58
CA ALA A 251 -4.55 -54.47 5.38
C ALA A 251 -4.22 -53.03 5.76
N GLN A 252 -3.22 -52.49 5.10
CA GLN A 252 -2.82 -51.09 5.22
C GLN A 252 -3.34 -50.34 4.00
N VAL A 253 -3.87 -49.15 4.24
CA VAL A 253 -4.33 -48.23 3.21
C VAL A 253 -3.56 -46.94 3.42
N THR A 254 -2.87 -46.50 2.38
CA THR A 254 -2.14 -45.24 2.36
C THR A 254 -3.02 -44.13 1.79
N ALA A 255 -2.58 -42.88 1.93
CA ALA A 255 -3.26 -41.77 1.28
C ALA A 255 -3.20 -41.87 -0.25
N GLU A 256 -2.11 -42.43 -0.79
CA GLU A 256 -1.91 -42.63 -2.22
C GLU A 256 -2.90 -43.65 -2.80
N ASP A 257 -3.30 -44.67 -2.02
CA ASP A 257 -4.30 -45.65 -2.45
C ASP A 257 -5.71 -45.05 -2.61
N ILE A 258 -5.96 -43.90 -1.98
CA ILE A 258 -7.27 -43.21 -2.02
C ILE A 258 -7.24 -42.03 -2.97
N ASP A 259 -6.06 -41.45 -3.24
CA ASP A 259 -5.92 -40.23 -4.01
C ASP A 259 -5.97 -40.48 -5.53
N GLU A 260 -6.98 -39.93 -6.21
CA GLU A 260 -7.13 -39.98 -7.67
C GLU A 260 -6.65 -38.68 -8.34
N GLY A 261 -5.56 -38.11 -7.82
CA GLY A 261 -5.00 -36.86 -8.33
C GLY A 261 -5.73 -35.63 -7.79
N SER A 262 -5.80 -35.55 -6.46
CA SER A 262 -6.07 -34.30 -5.76
C SER A 262 -5.07 -33.23 -6.19
N TRP A 263 -5.54 -32.00 -6.28
CA TRP A 263 -4.73 -30.91 -6.81
C TRP A 263 -5.08 -29.58 -6.16
N ASP A 264 -4.08 -28.70 -6.18
CA ASP A 264 -4.16 -27.32 -5.72
C ASP A 264 -3.41 -26.46 -6.74
N ASN A 265 -3.91 -25.25 -7.01
CA ASN A 265 -3.23 -24.26 -7.84
C ASN A 265 -1.82 -23.94 -7.31
N CYS A 266 -1.62 -23.94 -5.99
CA CYS A 266 -0.36 -23.53 -5.35
C CYS A 266 0.54 -24.65 -4.84
N LYS A 267 0.25 -25.88 -5.28
CA LYS A 267 0.83 -27.15 -4.83
C LYS A 267 0.34 -27.58 -3.45
N LEU A 268 0.03 -28.85 -3.36
CA LEU A 268 -0.26 -29.54 -2.11
C LEU A 268 1.02 -29.72 -1.30
N ALA A 269 1.03 -29.27 -0.05
CA ALA A 269 2.12 -29.51 0.88
C ALA A 269 2.16 -30.96 1.39
N TRP A 270 0.99 -31.53 1.70
CA TRP A 270 0.84 -32.91 2.15
C TRP A 270 -0.59 -33.40 1.88
N ILE A 271 -0.77 -34.72 1.84
CA ILE A 271 -2.08 -35.37 1.81
C ILE A 271 -2.09 -36.39 2.95
N ALA A 272 -3.16 -36.40 3.74
CA ALA A 272 -3.38 -37.42 4.74
C ALA A 272 -4.84 -37.89 4.71
N VAL A 273 -5.03 -39.16 5.03
CA VAL A 273 -6.35 -39.77 5.14
C VAL A 273 -6.61 -40.08 6.61
N ARG A 274 -7.83 -39.80 7.05
CA ARG A 274 -8.31 -40.22 8.37
C ARG A 274 -9.43 -41.23 8.24
N ARG A 275 -9.48 -42.17 9.17
CA ARG A 275 -10.63 -43.05 9.34
C ARG A 275 -11.80 -42.26 9.92
N ASN A 276 -13.00 -42.46 9.38
CA ASN A 276 -14.21 -42.00 10.05
C ASN A 276 -14.47 -42.89 11.28
N VAL A 277 -14.26 -42.34 12.49
CA VAL A 277 -14.44 -43.07 13.76
C VAL A 277 -15.83 -42.74 14.33
N PRO A 278 -16.74 -43.73 14.46
CA PRO A 278 -18.04 -43.51 15.11
C PRO A 278 -17.86 -43.07 16.56
N THR A 279 -18.77 -42.22 17.06
CA THR A 279 -18.70 -41.65 18.43
C THR A 279 -18.55 -42.73 19.51
N ALA A 280 -19.19 -43.89 19.33
CA ALA A 280 -19.10 -45.03 20.26
C ALA A 280 -17.69 -45.62 20.40
N CYS A 281 -16.84 -45.44 19.38
CA CYS A 281 -15.49 -46.00 19.34
C CYS A 281 -14.41 -45.00 19.78
N VAL A 282 -14.73 -43.71 19.92
CA VAL A 282 -13.75 -42.63 20.15
C VAL A 282 -12.85 -42.91 21.35
N ALA A 283 -13.39 -43.31 22.50
CA ALA A 283 -12.61 -43.62 23.70
C ALA A 283 -11.56 -44.74 23.49
N SER A 284 -11.90 -45.74 22.68
CA SER A 284 -10.99 -46.85 22.36
C SER A 284 -9.85 -46.42 21.44
N TYR A 285 -10.10 -45.47 20.54
CA TYR A 285 -9.08 -44.92 19.63
C TYR A 285 -8.18 -43.91 20.34
N ILE A 286 -8.71 -43.08 21.25
CA ILE A 286 -7.89 -42.20 22.11
C ILE A 286 -6.89 -43.04 22.92
N THR A 287 -7.34 -44.15 23.53
CA THR A 287 -6.46 -45.05 24.30
C THR A 287 -5.35 -45.69 23.44
N LYS A 288 -5.57 -45.81 22.13
CA LYS A 288 -4.60 -46.34 21.16
C LYS A 288 -3.66 -45.27 20.59
N GLY A 289 -3.73 -44.03 21.07
CA GLY A 289 -2.84 -42.94 20.64
C GLY A 289 -3.32 -42.14 19.43
N TYR A 290 -4.59 -42.27 19.02
CA TYR A 290 -5.14 -41.49 17.89
C TYR A 290 -5.56 -40.05 18.26
N ASP A 291 -5.25 -39.60 19.48
CA ASP A 291 -5.42 -38.22 19.96
C ASP A 291 -4.04 -37.55 20.01
N SER A 292 -3.64 -36.96 18.89
CA SER A 292 -2.31 -36.37 18.73
C SER A 292 -2.08 -35.10 19.56
N ASN A 293 -3.14 -34.42 20.02
CA ASN A 293 -3.03 -33.18 20.80
C ASN A 293 -3.40 -33.36 22.28
N GLY A 294 -3.83 -34.57 22.68
CA GLY A 294 -4.14 -34.96 24.05
C GLY A 294 -5.38 -34.27 24.63
N ASN A 295 -6.27 -33.73 23.80
CA ASN A 295 -7.43 -32.96 24.25
C ASN A 295 -8.68 -33.83 24.52
N GLY A 296 -8.55 -35.15 24.41
CA GLY A 296 -9.63 -36.11 24.62
C GLY A 296 -10.62 -36.20 23.46
N LYS A 297 -10.24 -35.73 22.27
CA LYS A 297 -11.05 -35.79 21.04
C LYS A 297 -10.20 -36.24 19.86
N ILE A 298 -10.86 -36.84 18.86
CA ILE A 298 -10.23 -37.12 17.56
C ILE A 298 -10.59 -35.96 16.65
N ASP A 299 -9.76 -34.93 16.66
CA ASP A 299 -10.00 -33.72 15.88
C ASP A 299 -9.56 -33.90 14.41
N PRO A 300 -10.23 -33.22 13.45
CA PRO A 300 -9.60 -32.95 12.18
C PRO A 300 -8.33 -32.12 12.42
N VAL A 301 -7.23 -32.46 11.73
CA VAL A 301 -6.08 -31.55 11.61
C VAL A 301 -6.61 -30.26 10.97
N ALA A 302 -6.27 -29.10 11.54
CA ALA A 302 -6.68 -27.82 10.99
C ALA A 302 -6.07 -27.68 9.58
N PHE A 303 -6.92 -27.48 8.57
CA PHE A 303 -6.51 -27.42 7.18
C PHE A 303 -5.64 -26.20 6.85
N ASP A 304 -5.61 -25.17 7.71
CA ASP A 304 -4.89 -23.93 7.38
C ASP A 304 -4.62 -23.03 8.61
N ASN A 305 -3.71 -23.42 9.51
CA ASN A 305 -3.27 -22.53 10.58
C ASN A 305 -1.73 -22.46 10.63
N ALA A 306 -1.18 -21.40 10.03
CA ALA A 306 -0.16 -20.44 10.50
C ALA A 306 0.90 -20.80 11.57
N GLN A 307 1.11 -22.06 11.94
CA GLN A 307 2.15 -22.46 12.90
C GLN A 307 3.00 -23.56 12.27
N ALA A 308 4.27 -23.25 12.04
CA ALA A 308 5.28 -24.27 11.82
C ALA A 308 5.27 -25.28 12.99
N LYS A 309 5.67 -26.52 12.66
CA LYS A 309 6.01 -27.65 13.55
C LYS A 309 4.79 -28.46 14.06
N PHE A 310 4.83 -29.78 14.21
CA PHE A 310 5.90 -30.68 14.65
C PHE A 310 5.69 -32.10 14.12
N ASP A 311 6.76 -32.90 14.24
CA ASP A 311 6.90 -34.34 14.04
C ASP A 311 5.76 -35.20 14.63
N GLU A 312 5.40 -36.27 13.91
CA GLU A 312 5.67 -37.70 14.24
C GLU A 312 4.81 -38.56 13.29
N LEU A 313 5.40 -39.26 12.30
CA LEU A 313 5.98 -40.61 12.37
C LEU A 313 5.09 -41.64 13.10
N GLY A 314 4.69 -42.69 12.37
CA GLY A 314 4.14 -43.93 12.94
C GLY A 314 3.09 -44.60 12.09
#